data_AF-A0A916XTH4-F1
#
_entry.id   AF-A0A916XTH4-F1
#
_cell.length_a   1.000
_cell.length_b   1.000
_cell.length_c   1.000
_cell.angle_alpha   90.00
_cell.angle_beta   90.00
_cell.angle_gamma   90.00
#
_symmetry.space_group_name_H-M   'P 1'
#
loop_
_entity.id
_entity.type
_entity.pdbx_description
1 polymer ?
#
loop_
_entity_poly.entity_id
_entity_poly.type
_entity_poly.pdbx_seq_one_letter_code
_entity_poly.pdbx_strand_id
1 'polypeptide(L)'
;MTVHLDTLAIAGKLKAAGFSEAQAKALSSILLNARELSPWATKNDFDISGNDLEAFRRDIVDRLTLCELRLVARIAAGKVDMLKWILLVAIGFQTLVTIAALTAFARSFQP
;
A
#
# COMPACT_ATOMS: atom_id res chain seq x y z
N MET A 1 -15.39 6.46 28.31
CA MET A 1 -16.81 6.79 28.55
C MET A 1 -17.52 5.50 28.93
N THR A 2 -17.61 5.18 30.23
CA THR A 2 -18.23 3.94 30.72
C THR A 2 -19.74 4.12 30.71
N VAL A 3 -20.41 3.53 29.71
CA VAL A 3 -21.86 3.39 29.72
C VAL A 3 -22.21 2.39 30.83
N HIS A 4 -22.56 2.88 32.01
CA HIS A 4 -23.09 2.09 33.10
C HIS A 4 -24.53 1.73 32.76
N LEU A 5 -24.77 0.44 32.50
CA LEU A 5 -26.13 -0.07 32.41
C LEU A 5 -26.65 -0.17 33.84
N ASP A 6 -27.72 0.57 34.12
CA ASP A 6 -28.38 0.50 35.41
C ASP A 6 -29.17 -0.81 35.48
N THR A 7 -28.56 -1.81 36.13
CA THR A 7 -29.14 -3.14 36.38
C THR A 7 -30.52 -3.04 37.05
N LEU A 8 -30.74 -2.00 37.86
CA LEU A 8 -32.01 -1.73 38.54
C LEU A 8 -33.07 -1.27 37.54
N ALA A 9 -32.70 -0.41 36.58
CA ALA A 9 -33.59 0.02 35.51
C ALA A 9 -33.94 -1.13 34.56
N ILE A 10 -33.01 -2.04 34.28
CA ILE A 10 -33.23 -3.23 33.45
C ILE A 10 -34.15 -4.23 34.16
N ALA A 11 -33.90 -4.51 35.44
CA ALA A 11 -34.76 -5.37 36.25
C ALA A 11 -36.18 -4.80 36.37
N GLY A 12 -36.33 -3.47 36.52
CA GLY A 12 -37.63 -2.79 36.54
C GLY A 12 -38.39 -2.94 35.23
N LYS A 13 -37.72 -2.80 34.08
CA LYS A 13 -38.33 -3.01 32.75
C LYS A 13 -38.71 -4.46 32.49
N LEU A 14 -37.90 -5.42 32.95
CA LEU A 14 -38.21 -6.85 32.86
C LEU A 14 -39.42 -7.21 33.75
N LYS A 15 -39.51 -6.64 34.95
CA LYS A 15 -40.69 -6.80 35.82
C LYS A 15 -41.95 -6.21 35.19
N ALA A 16 -41.84 -5.03 34.57
CA ALA A 16 -42.94 -4.41 33.81
C ALA A 16 -43.37 -5.23 32.58
N ALA A 17 -42.48 -6.03 32.02
CA ALA A 17 -42.76 -6.97 30.92
C ALA A 17 -43.38 -8.30 31.39
N GLY A 18 -43.67 -8.47 32.68
CA GLY A 18 -44.34 -9.64 33.24
C GLY A 18 -43.41 -10.73 33.78
N PHE A 19 -42.10 -10.50 33.83
CA PHE A 19 -41.16 -11.44 34.46
C PHE A 19 -41.22 -11.33 35.99
N SER A 20 -41.07 -12.46 36.68
CA SER A 20 -40.98 -12.45 38.15
C SER A 20 -39.71 -11.74 38.59
N GLU A 21 -39.70 -11.16 39.79
CA GLU A 21 -38.56 -10.37 40.29
C GLU A 21 -37.26 -11.18 40.34
N ALA A 22 -37.35 -12.48 40.69
CA ALA A 22 -36.22 -13.40 40.66
C ALA A 22 -35.70 -13.62 39.23
N GLN A 23 -36.60 -13.75 38.24
CA GLN A 23 -36.24 -13.91 36.83
C GLN A 23 -35.65 -12.63 36.24
N ALA A 24 -36.24 -11.46 36.53
CA ALA A 24 -35.75 -10.17 36.08
C ALA A 24 -34.32 -9.90 36.58
N LYS A 25 -34.05 -10.21 37.86
CA LYS A 25 -32.72 -10.07 38.48
C LYS A 25 -31.72 -11.09 37.93
N ALA A 26 -32.15 -12.32 37.66
CA ALA A 26 -31.31 -13.34 37.04
C ALA A 26 -30.93 -12.95 35.60
N LEU A 27 -31.88 -12.49 34.80
CA LEU A 27 -31.65 -12.06 33.42
C LEU A 27 -30.76 -10.81 33.35
N SER A 28 -30.96 -9.83 34.25
CA SER A 28 -30.09 -8.66 34.32
C SER A 28 -28.66 -9.02 34.74
N SER A 29 -28.51 -10.00 35.65
CA SER A 29 -27.20 -10.52 36.07
C SER A 29 -26.50 -11.27 34.92
N ILE A 30 -27.23 -12.09 34.16
CA ILE A 30 -26.69 -12.79 32.98
C ILE A 30 -26.25 -11.78 31.91
N LEU A 31 -27.00 -10.71 31.66
CA LEU A 31 -26.62 -9.64 30.74
C LEU A 31 -25.36 -8.90 31.18
N LEU A 32 -25.20 -8.65 32.48
CA LEU A 32 -24.01 -8.02 33.05
C LEU A 32 -22.79 -8.94 32.90
N ASN A 33 -22.93 -10.20 33.32
CA ASN A 33 -21.87 -11.21 33.22
C ASN A 33 -21.49 -11.49 31.76
N ALA A 34 -22.46 -11.58 30.84
CA ALA A 34 -22.19 -11.76 29.41
C ALA A 34 -21.40 -10.59 28.81
N ARG A 35 -21.60 -9.36 29.31
CA ARG A 35 -20.80 -8.19 28.93
C ARG A 35 -19.39 -8.24 29.52
N GLU A 36 -19.23 -8.69 30.75
CA GLU A 36 -17.92 -8.83 31.42
C GLU A 36 -17.08 -9.97 30.83
N LEU A 37 -17.73 -11.05 30.36
CA LEU A 37 -17.09 -12.22 29.75
C LEU A 37 -16.84 -12.08 28.24
N SER A 38 -17.50 -11.15 27.55
CA SER A 38 -17.27 -10.94 26.12
C SER A 38 -16.10 -9.97 25.91
N PRO A 39 -15.00 -10.37 25.25
CA PRO A 39 -13.97 -9.45 24.81
C PRO A 39 -14.50 -8.73 23.56
N TRP A 40 -15.36 -7.72 23.77
CA TRP A 40 -15.80 -6.86 22.68
C TRP A 40 -14.59 -6.07 22.20
N ALA A 41 -14.29 -6.17 20.90
CA ALA A 41 -13.37 -5.25 20.24
C ALA A 41 -13.86 -3.83 20.55
N THR A 42 -13.11 -3.13 21.37
CA THR A 42 -13.47 -1.80 21.84
C THR A 42 -13.42 -0.87 20.64
N LYS A 43 -14.20 0.21 20.62
CA LYS A 43 -14.10 1.23 19.55
C LYS A 43 -12.64 1.69 19.32
N ASN A 44 -11.85 1.71 20.40
CA ASN A 44 -10.40 1.95 20.36
C ASN A 44 -9.64 0.94 19.47
N ASP A 45 -10.00 -0.34 19.49
CA ASP A 45 -9.34 -1.38 18.68
C ASP A 45 -9.66 -1.21 17.19
N PHE A 46 -10.88 -0.78 16.88
CA PHE A 46 -11.29 -0.40 15.52
C PHE A 46 -10.60 0.88 15.04
N ASP A 47 -10.44 1.87 15.91
CA ASP A 47 -9.74 3.12 15.59
C ASP A 47 -8.24 2.88 15.37
N ILE A 48 -7.61 2.00 16.17
CA ILE A 48 -6.22 1.56 15.98
C ILE A 48 -6.08 0.84 14.64
N SER A 49 -6.95 -0.13 14.36
CA SER A 49 -6.93 -0.88 13.10
C SER A 49 -7.17 0.03 11.88
N GLY A 50 -8.02 1.05 12.01
CA GLY A 50 -8.27 2.04 10.96
C GLY A 50 -7.06 2.93 10.70
N ASN A 51 -6.37 3.37 11.76
CA ASN A 51 -5.15 4.16 11.64
C ASN A 51 -4.01 3.35 11.00
N ASP A 52 -3.87 2.08 11.36
CA ASP A 52 -2.87 1.18 10.80
C ASP A 52 -3.16 0.89 9.31
N LEU A 53 -4.44 0.76 8.94
CA LEU A 53 -4.84 0.60 7.54
C LEU A 53 -4.54 1.84 6.71
N GLU A 54 -4.80 3.04 7.24
CA GLU A 54 -4.44 4.30 6.57
C GLU A 54 -2.92 4.50 6.50
N ALA A 55 -2.17 4.06 7.52
CA ALA A 55 -0.71 4.07 7.49
C ALA A 55 -0.16 3.11 6.42
N PHE A 56 -0.71 1.90 6.33
CA PHE A 56 -0.34 0.92 5.31
C PHE A 56 -0.71 1.39 3.90
N ARG A 57 -1.88 2.00 3.74
CA ARG A 57 -2.31 2.61 2.48
C ARG A 57 -1.33 3.70 2.02
N ARG A 58 -0.88 4.56 2.94
CA ARG A 58 0.14 5.58 2.65
C ARG A 58 1.47 4.96 2.25
N ASP A 59 1.95 3.95 2.99
CA ASP A 59 3.21 3.25 2.67
C ASP A 59 3.18 2.61 1.27
N ILE A 60 2.05 2.01 0.87
CA ILE A 60 1.90 1.47 -0.50
C ILE A 60 2.00 2.56 -1.56
N VAL A 61 1.30 3.69 -1.36
CA VAL A 61 1.31 4.81 -2.32
C VAL A 61 2.71 5.42 -2.42
N ASP A 62 3.41 5.59 -1.30
CA ASP A 62 4.77 6.10 -1.26
C ASP A 62 5.75 5.15 -1.96
N ARG A 63 5.62 3.84 -1.74
CA ARG A 63 6.44 2.84 -2.45
C ARG A 63 6.16 2.80 -3.94
N LEU A 64 4.90 2.94 -4.34
CA LEU A 64 4.52 2.97 -5.75
C LEU A 64 5.13 4.18 -6.45
N THR A 65 4.99 5.38 -5.86
CA THR A 65 5.56 6.62 -6.42
C THR A 65 7.08 6.57 -6.48
N LEU A 66 7.76 6.02 -5.45
CA LEU A 66 9.21 5.80 -5.49
C LEU A 66 9.62 4.82 -6.60
N CYS A 67 8.83 3.77 -6.82
CA CYS A 67 9.08 2.80 -7.88
C CYS A 67 8.94 3.44 -9.26
N GLU A 68 7.88 4.23 -9.48
CA GLU A 68 7.66 4.97 -10.72
C GLU A 68 8.80 5.96 -11.00
N LEU A 69 9.20 6.76 -10.01
CA LEU A 69 10.34 7.67 -10.14
C LEU A 69 11.64 6.94 -10.48
N ARG A 70 11.90 5.80 -9.82
CA ARG A 70 13.08 4.98 -10.09
C ARG A 70 13.05 4.37 -11.49
N LEU A 71 11.89 3.94 -11.98
CA LEU A 71 11.72 3.42 -13.33
C LEU A 71 11.95 4.51 -14.37
N VAL A 72 11.34 5.69 -14.19
CA VAL A 72 11.56 6.84 -15.08
C VAL A 72 13.03 7.24 -15.13
N ALA A 73 13.70 7.29 -13.98
CA ALA A 73 15.14 7.58 -13.90
C ALA A 73 15.98 6.52 -14.63
N ARG A 74 15.68 5.22 -14.45
CA ARG A 74 16.38 4.13 -15.16
C ARG A 74 16.15 4.17 -16.66
N ILE A 75 14.94 4.48 -17.10
CA ILE A 75 14.62 4.64 -18.53
C ILE A 75 15.38 5.83 -19.11
N ALA A 76 15.41 6.97 -18.41
CA ALA A 76 16.15 8.15 -18.85
C ALA A 76 17.66 7.86 -18.97
N ALA A 77 18.26 7.23 -17.96
CA ALA A 77 19.65 6.81 -17.99
C ALA A 77 19.92 5.83 -19.14
N GLY A 78 19.07 4.82 -19.31
CA GLY A 78 19.20 3.84 -20.39
C GLY A 78 19.08 4.46 -21.79
N LYS A 79 18.21 5.47 -21.98
CA LYS A 79 18.12 6.21 -23.25
C LYS A 79 19.41 6.96 -23.56
N VAL A 80 20.03 7.59 -22.57
CA VAL A 80 21.31 8.30 -22.73
C VAL A 80 22.43 7.33 -23.09
N ASP A 81 22.51 6.20 -22.38
CA ASP A 81 23.51 5.16 -22.69
C ASP A 81 23.30 4.58 -24.09
N MET A 82 22.06 4.27 -24.48
CA MET A 82 21.75 3.82 -25.83
C MET A 82 22.16 4.85 -26.88
N LEU A 83 21.85 6.14 -26.68
CA LEU A 83 22.24 7.20 -27.60
C LEU A 83 23.77 7.29 -27.75
N LYS A 84 24.49 7.19 -26.64
CA LYS A 84 25.96 7.23 -26.62
C LYS A 84 26.56 6.08 -27.43
N TRP A 85 26.06 4.85 -27.23
CA TRP A 85 26.53 3.68 -27.97
C TRP A 85 26.18 3.76 -29.46
N ILE A 86 24.96 4.19 -29.81
CA ILE A 86 24.57 4.38 -31.21
C ILE A 86 25.46 5.40 -31.91
N LEU A 87 25.75 6.54 -31.25
CA LEU A 87 26.62 7.57 -31.80
C LEU A 87 28.04 7.06 -32.03
N LEU A 88 28.59 6.31 -31.07
CA LEU A 88 29.92 5.70 -31.19
C LEU A 88 29.99 4.73 -32.38
N VAL A 89 28.99 3.86 -32.54
CA VAL A 89 28.93 2.92 -33.67
C VAL A 89 28.78 3.65 -34.99
N ALA A 90 27.92 4.68 -35.06
CA ALA A 90 27.70 5.45 -36.29
C ALA A 90 28.99 6.14 -36.76
N ILE A 91 29.69 6.83 -35.85
CA ILE A 91 30.95 7.52 -36.17
C ILE A 91 32.02 6.50 -36.57
N GLY A 92 32.17 5.41 -35.81
CA GLY A 92 33.17 4.37 -36.10
C GLY A 92 32.93 3.65 -37.43
N PHE A 93 31.66 3.39 -37.77
CA PHE A 93 31.31 2.78 -39.05
C PHE A 93 31.59 3.74 -40.21
N GLN A 94 31.20 5.01 -40.08
CA GLN A 94 31.42 6.00 -41.13
C GLN A 94 32.91 6.22 -41.43
N THR A 95 33.77 6.26 -40.41
CA THR A 95 35.22 6.41 -40.62
C THR A 95 35.82 5.19 -41.33
N LEU A 96 35.42 3.97 -40.95
CA LEU A 96 35.86 2.75 -41.62
C LEU A 96 35.44 2.73 -43.10
N VAL A 97 34.19 3.09 -43.40
CA VAL A 97 33.70 3.17 -44.78
C VAL A 97 34.48 4.21 -45.59
N THR A 98 34.75 5.38 -44.99
CA THR A 98 35.48 6.47 -45.67
C THR A 98 36.92 6.06 -45.98
N ILE A 99 37.61 5.42 -45.05
CA ILE A 99 38.98 4.91 -45.24
C ILE A 99 39.00 3.81 -46.30
N ALA A 100 38.03 2.88 -46.27
CA ALA A 100 37.92 1.81 -47.25
C ALA A 100 37.69 2.37 -48.66
N ALA A 101 36.80 3.35 -48.80
CA ALA A 101 36.54 4.03 -50.08
C ALA A 101 37.79 4.75 -50.58
N LEU A 102 38.51 5.48 -49.72
CA LEU A 102 39.74 6.16 -50.09
C LEU A 102 40.83 5.17 -50.52
N THR A 103 40.95 4.04 -49.83
CA THR A 103 41.94 3.00 -50.17
C THR A 103 41.60 2.32 -51.50
N ALA A 104 40.32 2.02 -51.75
CA ALA A 104 39.87 1.47 -53.02
C ALA A 104 40.09 2.46 -54.17
N PHE A 105 39.79 3.74 -53.93
CA PHE A 105 40.03 4.82 -54.88
C PHE A 105 41.53 4.98 -55.18
N ALA A 106 42.39 5.05 -54.15
CA ALA A 106 43.84 5.13 -54.34
C ALA A 106 44.41 3.94 -55.15
N ARG A 107 43.92 2.72 -54.89
CA ARG A 107 44.29 1.53 -55.68
C ARG A 107 43.83 1.62 -57.13
N SER A 108 42.72 2.27 -57.43
CA SER A 108 42.25 2.43 -58.81
C SER A 108 43.14 3.34 -59.67
N PHE A 109 44.04 4.13 -59.07
CA PHE A 109 45.02 4.97 -59.77
C PHE A 109 46.42 4.35 -59.88
N GLN A 110 46.68 3.20 -59.24
CA GLN A 110 47.88 2.41 -59.49
C GLN A 110 47.55 1.33 -60.53
N PRO A 111 48.05 1.45 -61.78
CA PRO A 111 47.87 0.43 -62.81
C PRO A 111 48.59 -0.89 -62.46
#